data_AF-A0A8S1WFP4-F1
#
_entry.id   AF-A0A8S1WFP4-F1
#
_cell.length_a   1.000
_cell.length_b   1.000
_cell.length_c   1.000
_cell.angle_alpha   90.00
_cell.angle_beta   90.00
_cell.angle_gamma   90.00
#
_symmetry.space_group_name_H-M   'P 1'
#
loop_
_entity.id
_entity.type
_entity.pdbx_description
1 polymer ?
#
loop_
_entity_poly.entity_id
_entity_poly.type
_entity_poly.pdbx_seq_one_letter_code
_entity_poly.pdbx_strand_id
1 'polypeptide(L)'
;MSTNTKTQTRQKQNNCEICMKSFSLMQYQHQCKSCLRAICYDCGRKGLVINFDLKKEHKVCPVCKNEQEYLEKLINEKKLQYNKNSLNTKEWLQYNCIDKAKELIINDYYYQKLEESKKNLTQQDYENLKLIKLYVIQMRSQFKYSMIEFDYYLTKYLIKDLIKDKTQEQIKELLDSIITNYVSSVLQCFIYDNPSIKCTYNLVQLTQFLLYFHSQPLVLFFINLLRKEGCLKRLLENAQQLQDSEIDALQEIGKKNHQIEQTDLFFFRKYLEKYANSMLQSLFIDFLNVPCIIYIFDRIFKYKDYSQLEDITALLGYLSLKDIKLKGQDDEFITNQIRNNTTRQDLKKYLNKDDNVEQIQKRNTYTKYEEIFQSSRQSIEPQNEIQQILQLIESYVLKQQPLSNRQQELIKSLNPGQLQIIQNLIELQGQKAQIESQNLPRLNSINQNMLEKQVVNQESI
;
A
#
# COMPACT_ATOMS: atom_id res chain seq x y z
N MET A 1 -3.36 32.33 -17.04
CA MET A 1 -2.07 33.04 -17.16
C MET A 1 -1.00 32.05 -17.59
N SER A 2 -0.59 32.13 -18.86
CA SER A 2 0.51 31.32 -19.40
C SER A 2 1.81 31.84 -18.79
N THR A 3 2.34 31.15 -17.78
CA THR A 3 3.69 31.41 -17.31
C THR A 3 4.63 31.06 -18.45
N ASN A 4 5.18 32.09 -19.10
CA ASN A 4 6.35 32.00 -19.96
C ASN A 4 7.52 31.43 -19.13
N THR A 5 7.54 30.11 -18.94
CA THR A 5 8.77 29.40 -18.63
C THR A 5 9.67 29.63 -19.83
N LYS A 6 10.65 30.53 -19.68
CA LYS A 6 11.77 30.63 -20.60
C LYS A 6 12.22 29.21 -20.86
N THR A 7 12.03 28.71 -22.08
CA THR A 7 12.57 27.42 -22.51
C THR A 7 14.07 27.51 -22.30
N GLN A 8 14.56 27.03 -21.15
CA GLN A 8 15.98 26.78 -20.98
C GLN A 8 16.37 25.93 -22.17
N THR A 9 17.23 26.47 -23.02
CA THR A 9 17.79 25.77 -24.16
C THR A 9 18.64 24.64 -23.60
N ARG A 10 18.00 23.47 -23.42
CA ARG A 10 18.65 22.28 -22.90
C ARG A 10 19.88 22.01 -23.75
N GLN A 11 21.03 21.87 -23.11
CA GLN A 11 22.30 21.61 -23.80
C GLN A 11 22.13 20.37 -24.71
N LYS A 12 22.59 20.51 -25.96
CA LYS A 12 22.63 19.39 -26.90
C LYS A 12 23.42 18.26 -26.25
N GLN A 13 22.84 17.06 -26.28
CA GLN A 13 23.53 15.88 -25.75
C GLN A 13 24.44 15.36 -26.85
N ASN A 14 25.56 14.74 -26.47
CA ASN A 14 26.49 14.17 -27.45
C ASN A 14 26.03 12.79 -27.95
N ASN A 15 25.30 12.05 -27.12
CA ASN A 15 24.91 10.67 -27.39
C ASN A 15 23.41 10.47 -27.13
N CYS A 16 22.82 9.50 -27.84
CA CYS A 16 21.47 9.01 -27.57
C CYS A 16 21.39 8.40 -26.16
N GLU A 17 20.47 8.87 -25.34
CA GLU A 17 20.28 8.40 -23.95
C GLU A 17 19.71 6.97 -23.86
N ILE A 18 19.40 6.33 -25.00
CA ILE A 18 18.88 4.95 -25.06
C ILE A 18 19.95 3.98 -25.56
N CYS A 19 20.55 4.24 -26.72
CA CYS A 19 21.50 3.32 -27.35
C CYS A 19 22.96 3.79 -27.27
N MET A 20 23.22 4.94 -26.63
CA MET A 20 24.55 5.55 -26.45
C MET A 20 25.31 5.89 -27.74
N LYS A 21 24.72 5.67 -28.93
CA LYS A 21 25.28 6.13 -30.21
C LYS A 21 25.45 7.65 -30.21
N SER A 22 26.60 8.12 -30.67
CA SER A 22 26.88 9.54 -30.81
C SER A 22 26.02 10.20 -31.89
N PHE A 23 25.54 11.39 -31.59
CA PHE A 23 24.86 12.22 -32.58
C PHE A 23 25.88 12.83 -33.54
N SER A 24 25.50 12.92 -34.81
CA SER A 24 26.33 13.45 -35.88
C SER A 24 25.44 14.09 -36.95
N LEU A 25 26.02 14.64 -38.02
CA LEU A 25 25.24 15.16 -39.14
C LEU A 25 24.31 14.10 -39.76
N MET A 26 24.71 12.82 -39.73
CA MET A 26 23.90 11.71 -40.25
C MET A 26 22.96 11.11 -39.21
N GLN A 27 23.21 11.38 -37.92
CA GLN A 27 22.40 10.88 -36.80
C GLN A 27 21.85 12.06 -36.01
N TYR A 28 20.71 12.59 -36.45
CA TYR A 28 20.08 13.72 -35.79
C TYR A 28 19.58 13.38 -34.38
N GLN A 29 19.72 14.37 -33.49
CA GLN A 29 19.14 14.34 -32.16
C GLN A 29 17.64 14.67 -32.25
N HIS A 30 16.80 13.75 -31.76
CA HIS A 30 15.41 14.01 -31.46
C HIS A 30 15.21 14.15 -29.95
N GLN A 31 14.12 14.80 -29.55
CA GLN A 31 13.72 14.88 -28.15
C GLN A 31 12.44 14.07 -27.95
N CYS A 32 12.46 13.15 -26.99
CA CYS A 32 11.25 12.47 -26.56
C CYS A 32 10.24 13.49 -26.04
N LYS A 33 9.03 13.56 -26.60
CA LYS A 33 8.02 14.54 -26.15
C LYS A 33 7.43 14.25 -24.77
N SER A 34 7.59 13.02 -24.27
CA SER A 34 7.08 12.62 -22.95
C SER A 34 8.10 12.92 -21.83
N CYS A 35 9.30 12.34 -21.88
CA CYS A 35 10.33 12.48 -20.83
C CYS A 35 11.49 13.43 -21.16
N LEU A 36 11.47 14.06 -22.33
CA LEU A 36 12.48 15.00 -22.81
C LEU A 36 13.88 14.43 -23.07
N ARG A 37 14.12 13.12 -22.93
CA ARG A 37 15.41 12.47 -23.27
C ARG A 37 15.84 12.76 -24.71
N ALA A 38 17.13 12.94 -24.92
CA ALA A 38 17.74 12.98 -26.25
C ALA A 38 17.80 11.56 -26.85
N ILE A 39 17.15 11.34 -27.98
CA ILE A 39 17.07 10.03 -28.64
C ILE A 39 17.42 10.13 -30.12
N CYS A 40 17.98 9.07 -30.69
CA CYS A 40 18.20 8.97 -32.13
C CYS A 40 16.91 8.60 -32.86
N TYR A 41 16.92 8.70 -34.19
CA TYR A 41 15.76 8.39 -35.03
C TYR A 41 15.26 6.96 -34.80
N ASP A 42 16.19 6.00 -34.77
CA ASP A 42 15.93 4.55 -34.61
C ASP A 42 15.30 4.22 -33.25
N CYS A 43 15.76 4.89 -32.18
CA CYS A 43 15.20 4.68 -30.85
C CYS A 43 13.83 5.35 -30.69
N GLY A 44 13.53 6.38 -31.47
CA GLY A 44 12.25 7.08 -31.36
C GLY A 44 11.09 6.28 -31.96
N ARG A 45 10.03 6.07 -31.19
CA ARG A 45 8.74 5.51 -31.65
C ARG A 45 7.69 6.61 -31.74
N LYS A 46 6.62 6.41 -32.50
CA LYS A 46 5.47 7.33 -32.51
C LYS A 46 4.47 6.91 -31.42
N GLY A 47 3.88 7.89 -30.75
CA GLY A 47 2.83 7.68 -29.76
C GLY A 47 2.13 8.99 -29.39
N LEU A 48 0.90 8.89 -28.88
CA LEU A 48 0.18 10.03 -28.34
C LEU A 48 0.83 10.48 -27.01
N VAL A 49 0.82 11.80 -26.77
CA VAL A 49 1.41 12.40 -25.58
C VAL A 49 0.39 13.36 -24.96
N ILE A 50 -0.13 12.97 -23.80
CA ILE A 50 -1.34 13.55 -23.21
C ILE A 50 -1.21 15.05 -22.90
N ASN A 51 -0.05 15.50 -22.42
CA ASN A 51 0.23 16.91 -22.12
C ASN A 51 0.75 17.72 -23.32
N PHE A 52 0.74 17.17 -24.53
CA PHE A 52 1.27 17.86 -25.71
C PHE A 52 0.21 18.02 -26.79
N ASP A 53 -0.18 16.91 -27.43
CA ASP A 53 -1.23 16.89 -28.44
C ASP A 53 -1.84 15.49 -28.48
N LEU A 54 -3.15 15.42 -28.23
CA LEU A 54 -3.92 14.18 -28.30
C LEU A 54 -4.37 13.84 -29.73
N LYS A 55 -4.20 14.76 -30.69
CA LYS A 55 -4.62 14.59 -32.08
C LYS A 55 -3.51 14.03 -32.97
N LYS A 56 -2.25 14.18 -32.57
CA LYS A 56 -1.09 13.79 -33.38
C LYS A 56 -0.14 12.92 -32.58
N GLU A 57 0.45 11.94 -33.26
CA GLU A 57 1.52 11.16 -32.67
C GLU A 57 2.84 11.92 -32.68
N HIS A 58 3.57 11.81 -31.58
CA HIS A 58 4.87 12.41 -31.38
C HIS A 58 5.96 11.36 -31.20
N LYS A 59 7.21 11.76 -31.46
CA LYS A 59 8.38 10.91 -31.17
C LYS A 59 8.54 10.77 -29.64
N VAL A 60 8.47 9.54 -29.18
CA VAL A 60 8.68 9.11 -27.79
C VAL A 60 9.79 8.07 -27.73
N CYS A 61 10.51 7.99 -26.61
CA CYS A 61 11.54 6.97 -26.43
C CYS A 61 10.91 5.60 -26.13
N PRO A 62 11.64 4.48 -26.30
CA PRO A 62 11.09 3.14 -26.05
C PRO A 62 10.66 2.95 -24.60
N VAL A 63 11.36 3.57 -23.65
CA VAL A 63 11.02 3.51 -22.21
C VAL A 63 9.62 4.09 -21.98
N CYS A 64 9.36 5.33 -22.40
CA CYS A 64 8.04 5.95 -22.26
C CYS A 64 6.96 5.18 -23.02
N LYS A 65 7.26 4.69 -24.23
CA LYS A 65 6.28 3.93 -25.01
C LYS A 65 5.90 2.61 -24.33
N ASN A 66 6.87 1.87 -23.80
CA ASN A 66 6.62 0.64 -23.06
C ASN A 66 5.86 0.91 -21.74
N GLU A 67 6.16 2.02 -21.07
CA GLU A 67 5.41 2.44 -19.87
C GLU A 67 3.96 2.79 -20.21
N GLN A 68 3.70 3.54 -21.28
CA GLN A 68 2.36 3.85 -21.77
C GLN A 68 1.57 2.56 -22.05
N GLU A 69 2.14 1.64 -22.83
CA GLU A 69 1.51 0.36 -23.18
C GLU A 69 1.23 -0.48 -21.92
N TYR A 70 2.15 -0.48 -20.96
CA TYR A 70 1.96 -1.16 -19.69
C TYR A 70 0.84 -0.53 -18.85
N LEU A 71 0.77 0.80 -18.76
CA LEU A 71 -0.27 1.50 -18.01
C LEU A 71 -1.65 1.24 -18.63
N GLU A 72 -1.77 1.33 -19.95
CA GLU A 72 -3.02 1.02 -20.66
C GLU A 72 -3.47 -0.42 -20.39
N LYS A 73 -2.54 -1.38 -20.50
CA LYS A 73 -2.81 -2.78 -20.16
C LYS A 73 -3.28 -2.91 -18.71
N LEU A 74 -2.55 -2.33 -17.76
CA LEU A 74 -2.85 -2.41 -16.34
C LEU A 74 -4.22 -1.81 -16.00
N ILE A 75 -4.53 -0.63 -16.53
CA ILE A 75 -5.81 0.06 -16.32
C ILE A 75 -6.97 -0.83 -16.77
N ASN A 76 -6.85 -1.43 -17.96
CA ASN A 76 -7.88 -2.30 -18.52
C ASN A 76 -8.01 -3.61 -17.74
N GLU A 77 -6.89 -4.30 -17.47
CA GLU A 77 -6.87 -5.58 -16.77
C GLU A 77 -7.37 -5.46 -15.33
N LYS A 78 -6.92 -4.43 -14.59
CA LYS A 78 -7.30 -4.21 -13.19
C LYS A 78 -8.57 -3.40 -13.03
N LYS A 79 -9.19 -2.96 -14.15
CA LYS A 79 -10.40 -2.12 -14.17
C LYS A 79 -10.23 -0.88 -13.30
N LEU A 80 -9.07 -0.21 -13.42
CA LEU A 80 -8.76 0.99 -12.63
C LEU A 80 -9.67 2.14 -13.06
N GLN A 81 -10.26 2.83 -12.08
CA GLN A 81 -11.12 3.99 -12.26
C GLN A 81 -11.03 4.87 -11.01
N TYR A 82 -10.99 6.20 -11.18
CA TYR A 82 -10.91 7.14 -10.07
C TYR A 82 -12.12 7.06 -9.11
N ASN A 83 -11.86 6.95 -7.82
CA ASN A 83 -12.87 6.77 -6.77
C ASN A 83 -13.78 5.53 -7.00
N LYS A 84 -13.21 4.42 -7.48
CA LYS A 84 -13.94 3.15 -7.66
C LYS A 84 -13.06 1.96 -7.32
N ASN A 85 -13.68 0.90 -6.81
CA ASN A 85 -12.98 -0.32 -6.40
C ASN A 85 -12.49 -1.10 -7.63
N SER A 86 -11.18 -1.13 -7.81
CA SER A 86 -10.47 -1.94 -8.81
C SER A 86 -10.31 -3.41 -8.40
N LEU A 87 -9.77 -4.24 -9.30
CA LEU A 87 -9.32 -5.59 -8.92
C LEU A 87 -8.16 -5.56 -7.92
N ASN A 88 -7.29 -4.55 -7.97
CA ASN A 88 -6.26 -4.35 -6.93
C ASN A 88 -6.89 -4.16 -5.55
N THR A 89 -8.03 -3.46 -5.47
CA THR A 89 -8.78 -3.33 -4.21
C THR A 89 -9.13 -4.70 -3.63
N LYS A 90 -9.71 -5.59 -4.46
CA LYS A 90 -10.10 -6.92 -4.01
C LYS A 90 -8.92 -7.74 -3.51
N GLU A 91 -7.81 -7.69 -4.25
CA GLU A 91 -6.56 -8.34 -3.82
C GLU A 91 -6.09 -7.78 -2.48
N TRP A 92 -5.96 -6.46 -2.34
CA TRP A 92 -5.45 -5.85 -1.11
C TRP A 92 -6.37 -6.11 0.09
N LEU A 93 -7.69 -6.06 -0.08
CA LEU A 93 -8.64 -6.43 0.96
C LEU A 93 -8.48 -7.90 1.39
N GLN A 94 -8.29 -8.81 0.43
CA GLN A 94 -8.07 -10.23 0.72
C GLN A 94 -6.80 -10.46 1.57
N TYR A 95 -5.68 -9.83 1.22
CA TYR A 95 -4.44 -9.89 2.01
C TYR A 95 -4.58 -9.23 3.40
N ASN A 96 -5.56 -8.36 3.57
CA ASN A 96 -5.90 -7.75 4.84
C ASN A 96 -7.03 -8.46 5.59
N CYS A 97 -7.45 -9.65 5.14
CA CYS A 97 -8.52 -10.46 5.74
C CYS A 97 -9.85 -9.68 5.89
N ILE A 98 -10.14 -8.81 4.91
CA ILE A 98 -11.37 -8.04 4.81
C ILE A 98 -12.30 -8.73 3.81
N ASP A 99 -13.35 -9.36 4.34
CA ASP A 99 -14.44 -9.91 3.54
C ASP A 99 -15.49 -8.83 3.20
N LYS A 100 -16.53 -9.22 2.46
CA LYS A 100 -17.61 -8.31 2.05
C LYS A 100 -18.39 -7.74 3.25
N ALA A 101 -18.56 -8.48 4.33
CA ALA A 101 -19.29 -8.00 5.50
C ALA A 101 -18.49 -6.89 6.21
N LYS A 102 -17.17 -7.08 6.35
CA LYS A 102 -16.27 -6.05 6.86
C LYS A 102 -16.17 -4.84 5.92
N GLU A 103 -16.18 -5.05 4.61
CA GLU A 103 -16.22 -3.95 3.63
C GLU A 103 -17.48 -3.08 3.81
N LEU A 104 -18.65 -3.69 4.05
CA LEU A 104 -19.89 -2.95 4.36
C LEU A 104 -19.74 -2.12 5.63
N ILE A 105 -19.20 -2.70 6.71
CA ILE A 105 -18.94 -1.98 7.97
C ILE A 105 -18.01 -0.78 7.74
N ILE A 106 -16.96 -0.93 6.92
CA ILE A 106 -16.05 0.17 6.56
C ILE A 106 -16.80 1.27 5.81
N ASN A 107 -17.70 0.91 4.88
CA ASN A 107 -18.51 1.88 4.15
C ASN A 107 -19.46 2.64 5.08
N ASP A 108 -20.18 1.93 5.95
CA ASP A 108 -21.12 2.52 6.91
C ASP A 108 -20.40 3.48 7.86
N TYR A 109 -19.24 3.04 8.38
CA TYR A 109 -18.37 3.88 9.20
C TYR A 109 -17.97 5.17 8.50
N TYR A 110 -17.53 5.09 7.24
CA TYR A 110 -17.12 6.27 6.47
C TYR A 110 -18.26 7.28 6.33
N TYR A 111 -19.45 6.84 5.92
CA TYR A 111 -20.56 7.76 5.70
C TYR A 111 -21.11 8.34 7.00
N GLN A 112 -21.14 7.55 8.08
CA GLN A 112 -21.44 8.08 9.41
C GLN A 112 -20.44 9.18 9.81
N LYS A 113 -19.14 8.92 9.65
CA LYS A 113 -18.09 9.89 9.98
C LYS A 113 -18.10 11.13 9.11
N LEU A 114 -18.47 10.99 7.84
CA LEU A 114 -18.62 12.12 6.95
C LEU A 114 -19.75 13.06 7.43
N GLU A 115 -20.87 12.51 7.89
CA GLU A 115 -21.97 13.30 8.45
C GLU A 115 -21.64 13.93 9.81
N GLU A 116 -20.95 13.20 10.69
CA GLU A 116 -20.47 13.72 11.98
C GLU A 116 -19.49 14.88 11.78
N SER A 117 -18.49 14.68 10.91
CA SER A 117 -17.44 15.67 10.65
C SER A 117 -17.98 16.94 10.00
N LYS A 118 -19.04 16.87 9.18
CA LYS A 118 -19.70 18.08 8.63
C LYS A 118 -20.26 19.00 9.71
N LYS A 119 -20.67 18.44 10.86
CA LYS A 119 -21.32 19.19 11.95
C LYS A 119 -20.36 19.59 13.06
N ASN A 120 -19.34 18.76 13.29
CA ASN A 120 -18.53 18.81 14.50
C ASN A 120 -17.05 19.10 14.27
N LEU A 121 -16.64 19.48 13.05
CA LEU A 121 -15.26 19.88 12.79
C LEU A 121 -14.91 21.17 13.55
N THR A 122 -13.69 21.25 14.08
CA THR A 122 -13.22 22.50 14.67
C THR A 122 -12.99 23.56 13.59
N GLN A 123 -13.10 24.85 13.94
CA GLN A 123 -12.81 25.93 13.00
C GLN A 123 -11.37 25.83 12.44
N GLN A 124 -10.41 25.44 13.28
CA GLN A 124 -9.02 25.27 12.88
C GLN A 124 -8.87 24.16 11.83
N ASP A 125 -9.52 23.02 12.02
CA ASP A 125 -9.49 21.93 11.06
C ASP A 125 -10.18 22.31 9.74
N TYR A 126 -11.26 23.09 9.83
CA TYR A 126 -11.95 23.59 8.65
C TYR A 126 -11.05 24.49 7.81
N GLU A 127 -10.31 25.42 8.43
CA GLU A 127 -9.31 26.24 7.74
C GLU A 127 -8.18 25.39 7.15
N ASN A 128 -7.71 24.36 7.87
CA ASN A 128 -6.70 23.43 7.36
C ASN A 128 -7.17 22.70 6.09
N LEU A 129 -8.43 22.27 6.04
CA LEU A 129 -9.00 21.56 4.87
C LEU A 129 -9.14 22.47 3.63
N LYS A 130 -9.22 23.80 3.78
CA LYS A 130 -9.25 24.73 2.63
C LYS A 130 -7.97 24.66 1.79
N LEU A 131 -6.85 24.23 2.37
CA LEU A 131 -5.58 24.06 1.66
C LEU A 131 -5.62 22.93 0.61
N ILE A 132 -6.56 21.98 0.73
CA ILE A 132 -6.64 20.82 -0.18
C ILE A 132 -6.77 21.26 -1.64
N LYS A 133 -7.59 22.28 -1.94
CA LYS A 133 -7.76 22.78 -3.31
C LYS A 133 -6.42 23.27 -3.87
N LEU A 134 -5.66 24.03 -3.08
CA LEU A 134 -4.35 24.55 -3.47
C LEU A 134 -3.36 23.39 -3.69
N TYR A 135 -3.34 22.41 -2.80
CA TYR A 135 -2.47 21.23 -2.93
C TYR A 135 -2.82 20.35 -4.13
N VAL A 136 -4.10 20.11 -4.42
CA VAL A 136 -4.52 19.36 -5.62
C VAL A 136 -4.05 20.08 -6.88
N ILE A 137 -4.30 21.38 -7.00
CA ILE A 137 -3.87 22.17 -8.16
C ILE A 137 -2.35 22.16 -8.31
N GLN A 138 -1.63 22.41 -7.21
CA GLN A 138 -0.17 22.42 -7.19
C GLN A 138 0.39 21.05 -7.60
N MET A 139 -0.08 19.98 -6.98
CA MET A 139 0.40 18.63 -7.23
C MET A 139 0.15 18.20 -8.69
N ARG A 140 -1.06 18.43 -9.22
CA ARG A 140 -1.36 18.10 -10.62
C ARG A 140 -0.56 18.93 -11.62
N SER A 141 -0.18 20.16 -11.25
CA SER A 141 0.71 20.98 -12.07
C SER A 141 2.16 20.47 -12.08
N GLN A 142 2.55 19.74 -11.05
CA GLN A 142 3.88 19.15 -10.87
C GLN A 142 3.95 17.67 -11.31
N PHE A 143 2.83 17.09 -11.75
CA PHE A 143 2.82 15.72 -12.25
C PHE A 143 3.83 15.52 -13.37
N LYS A 144 4.58 14.44 -13.24
CA LYS A 144 5.51 13.96 -14.26
C LYS A 144 4.73 13.21 -15.34
N TYR A 145 5.33 13.00 -16.51
CA TYR A 145 4.63 12.44 -17.67
C TYR A 145 3.83 11.16 -17.36
N SER A 146 4.40 10.18 -16.63
CA SER A 146 3.71 8.92 -16.34
C SER A 146 2.51 9.13 -15.42
N MET A 147 2.61 10.08 -14.49
CA MET A 147 1.51 10.45 -13.60
C MET A 147 0.43 11.26 -14.34
N ILE A 148 0.82 12.16 -15.24
CA ILE A 148 -0.11 12.87 -16.12
C ILE A 148 -0.93 11.88 -16.95
N GLU A 149 -0.25 10.90 -17.56
CA GLU A 149 -0.92 9.91 -18.41
C GLU A 149 -1.88 9.05 -17.59
N PHE A 150 -1.43 8.58 -16.44
CA PHE A 150 -2.24 7.79 -15.51
C PHE A 150 -3.46 8.56 -15.01
N ASP A 151 -3.26 9.80 -14.52
CA ASP A 151 -4.32 10.70 -14.06
C ASP A 151 -5.35 10.95 -15.16
N TYR A 152 -4.91 11.31 -16.37
CA TYR A 152 -5.81 11.55 -17.50
C TYR A 152 -6.65 10.32 -17.83
N TYR A 153 -6.03 9.14 -17.96
CA TYR A 153 -6.77 7.94 -18.35
C TYR A 153 -7.79 7.51 -17.30
N LEU A 154 -7.50 7.75 -16.01
CA LEU A 154 -8.38 7.40 -14.91
C LEU A 154 -9.43 8.46 -14.58
N THR A 155 -9.25 9.70 -15.00
CA THR A 155 -10.18 10.79 -14.67
C THR A 155 -11.00 11.26 -15.87
N LYS A 156 -10.61 10.95 -17.11
CA LYS A 156 -11.30 11.41 -18.34
C LYS A 156 -12.80 11.08 -18.40
N TYR A 157 -13.25 10.01 -17.72
CA TYR A 157 -14.69 9.67 -17.72
C TYR A 157 -15.51 10.57 -16.81
N LEU A 158 -14.91 11.18 -15.78
CA LEU A 158 -15.60 12.08 -14.83
C LEU A 158 -16.16 13.32 -15.55
N ILE A 159 -15.61 13.64 -16.71
CA ILE A 159 -15.93 14.81 -17.51
C ILE A 159 -16.44 14.44 -18.91
N LYS A 160 -16.58 13.15 -19.25
CA LYS A 160 -16.86 12.69 -20.63
C LYS A 160 -18.10 13.35 -21.24
N ASP A 161 -19.15 13.49 -20.44
CA ASP A 161 -20.42 14.06 -20.89
C ASP A 161 -20.44 15.60 -20.81
N LEU A 162 -19.41 16.21 -20.23
CA LEU A 162 -19.29 17.65 -19.98
C LEU A 162 -18.35 18.36 -20.99
N ILE A 163 -17.70 17.61 -21.89
CA ILE A 163 -16.68 18.11 -22.82
C ILE A 163 -17.28 18.89 -24.00
N LYS A 164 -18.53 18.62 -24.41
CA LYS A 164 -19.05 19.10 -25.70
C LYS A 164 -19.09 20.63 -25.83
N ASP A 165 -19.29 21.35 -24.73
CA ASP A 165 -19.53 22.81 -24.75
C ASP A 165 -18.57 23.61 -23.86
N LYS A 166 -17.47 23.02 -23.40
CA LYS A 166 -16.52 23.66 -22.45
C LYS A 166 -15.14 23.87 -23.03
N THR A 167 -14.49 24.96 -22.64
CA THR A 167 -13.07 25.20 -22.96
C THR A 167 -12.17 24.25 -22.16
N GLN A 168 -10.92 24.05 -22.61
CA GLN A 168 -9.95 23.23 -21.87
C GLN A 168 -9.70 23.73 -20.44
N GLU A 169 -9.68 25.05 -20.24
CA GLU A 169 -9.52 25.65 -18.91
C GLU A 169 -10.71 25.35 -18.01
N GLN A 170 -11.95 25.47 -18.52
CA GLN A 170 -13.17 25.12 -17.78
C GLN A 170 -13.23 23.63 -17.43
N ILE A 171 -12.82 22.76 -18.36
CA ILE A 171 -12.73 21.32 -18.12
C ILE A 171 -11.72 21.02 -17.02
N LYS A 172 -10.54 21.67 -17.06
CA LYS A 172 -9.50 21.52 -16.04
C LYS A 172 -9.99 21.96 -14.67
N GLU A 173 -10.58 23.15 -14.57
CA GLU A 173 -11.10 23.69 -13.31
C GLU A 173 -12.18 22.78 -12.71
N LEU A 174 -13.12 22.31 -13.55
CA LEU A 174 -14.16 21.38 -13.13
C LEU A 174 -13.58 20.07 -12.61
N LEU A 175 -12.59 19.53 -13.32
CA LEU A 175 -11.93 18.29 -12.91
C LEU A 175 -11.15 18.46 -11.60
N ASP A 176 -10.42 19.57 -11.45
CA ASP A 176 -9.72 19.92 -10.21
C ASP A 176 -10.72 20.05 -9.03
N SER A 177 -11.89 20.63 -9.27
CA SER A 177 -12.96 20.72 -8.27
C SER A 177 -13.50 19.35 -7.87
N ILE A 178 -13.81 18.46 -8.84
CA ILE A 178 -14.29 17.11 -8.57
C ILE A 178 -13.27 16.32 -7.74
N ILE A 179 -11.99 16.35 -8.15
CA ILE A 179 -10.90 15.67 -7.43
C ILE A 179 -10.75 16.24 -6.01
N THR A 180 -10.76 17.57 -5.88
CA THR A 180 -10.70 18.26 -4.59
C THR A 180 -11.82 17.80 -3.66
N ASN A 181 -13.06 17.68 -4.16
CA ASN A 181 -14.20 17.24 -3.35
C ASN A 181 -13.99 15.80 -2.84
N TYR A 182 -13.50 14.90 -3.69
CA TYR A 182 -13.26 13.51 -3.29
C TYR A 182 -12.16 13.40 -2.23
N VAL A 183 -11.04 14.07 -2.45
CA VAL A 183 -9.92 14.12 -1.48
C VAL A 183 -10.37 14.78 -0.17
N SER A 184 -11.05 15.92 -0.25
CA SER A 184 -11.55 16.66 0.91
C SER A 184 -12.47 15.82 1.78
N SER A 185 -13.42 15.09 1.19
CA SER A 185 -14.34 14.25 1.97
C SER A 185 -13.61 13.11 2.71
N VAL A 186 -12.54 12.55 2.13
CA VAL A 186 -11.72 11.53 2.82
C VAL A 186 -10.94 12.16 3.97
N LEU A 187 -10.23 13.25 3.69
CA LEU A 187 -9.38 13.90 4.68
C LEU A 187 -10.17 14.59 5.80
N GLN A 188 -11.38 15.05 5.52
CA GLN A 188 -12.30 15.56 6.52
C GLN A 188 -12.63 14.48 7.57
N CYS A 189 -12.97 13.25 7.13
CA CYS A 189 -13.22 12.14 8.05
C CYS A 189 -11.94 11.77 8.81
N PHE A 190 -10.82 11.70 8.10
CA PHE A 190 -9.53 11.30 8.69
C PHE A 190 -9.05 12.27 9.77
N ILE A 191 -9.11 13.59 9.51
CA ILE A 191 -8.71 14.62 10.47
C ILE A 191 -9.70 14.69 11.63
N TYR A 192 -11.00 14.50 11.37
CA TYR A 192 -12.01 14.45 12.44
C TYR A 192 -11.71 13.33 13.45
N ASP A 193 -11.31 12.14 12.99
CA ASP A 193 -10.91 11.04 13.87
C ASP A 193 -9.52 11.24 14.49
N ASN A 194 -8.70 12.15 13.94
CA ASN A 194 -7.30 12.35 14.33
C ASN A 194 -6.94 13.85 14.38
N PRO A 195 -7.50 14.61 15.34
CA PRO A 195 -7.39 16.07 15.37
C PRO A 195 -5.95 16.59 15.57
N SER A 196 -5.01 15.74 15.99
CA SER A 196 -3.58 16.10 16.09
C SER A 196 -2.87 16.13 14.73
N ILE A 197 -3.46 15.53 13.68
CA ILE A 197 -2.86 15.43 12.35
C ILE A 197 -3.27 16.63 11.50
N LYS A 198 -2.28 17.31 10.91
CA LYS A 198 -2.54 18.44 10.01
C LYS A 198 -2.72 17.95 8.57
N CYS A 199 -3.49 18.70 7.79
CA CYS A 199 -3.59 18.49 6.34
C CYS A 199 -2.28 18.95 5.67
N THR A 200 -1.49 18.01 5.14
CA THR A 200 -0.24 18.29 4.43
C THR A 200 -0.36 18.01 2.93
N TYR A 201 0.56 18.56 2.14
CA TYR A 201 0.66 18.27 0.70
C TYR A 201 0.81 16.77 0.43
N ASN A 202 1.67 16.08 1.19
CA ASN A 202 1.92 14.65 1.00
C ASN A 202 0.71 13.78 1.36
N LEU A 203 -0.06 14.17 2.38
CA LEU A 203 -1.30 13.48 2.75
C LEU A 203 -2.36 13.64 1.64
N VAL A 204 -2.45 14.82 1.03
CA VAL A 204 -3.30 15.05 -0.15
C VAL A 204 -2.85 14.20 -1.33
N GLN A 205 -1.54 14.15 -1.60
CA GLN A 205 -0.96 13.36 -2.68
C GLN A 205 -1.21 11.86 -2.50
N LEU A 206 -0.99 11.31 -1.30
CA LEU A 206 -1.30 9.92 -0.97
C LEU A 206 -2.80 9.62 -1.14
N THR A 207 -3.66 10.50 -0.64
CA THR A 207 -5.11 10.33 -0.74
C THR A 207 -5.56 10.28 -2.19
N GLN A 208 -5.10 11.22 -3.02
CA GLN A 208 -5.39 11.22 -4.46
C GLN A 208 -4.82 9.97 -5.14
N PHE A 209 -3.61 9.53 -4.76
CA PHE A 209 -3.01 8.34 -5.34
C PHE A 209 -3.86 7.08 -5.05
N LEU A 210 -4.31 6.90 -3.81
CA LEU A 210 -5.17 5.77 -3.43
C LEU A 210 -6.55 5.82 -4.11
N LEU A 211 -7.08 7.01 -4.38
CA LEU A 211 -8.32 7.18 -5.13
C LEU A 211 -8.24 6.66 -6.57
N TYR A 212 -7.06 6.47 -7.16
CA TYR A 212 -6.95 5.79 -8.47
C TYR A 212 -7.32 4.31 -8.43
N PHE A 213 -7.34 3.70 -7.24
CA PHE A 213 -7.56 2.27 -7.04
C PHE A 213 -8.84 1.95 -6.29
N HIS A 214 -9.30 2.85 -5.41
CA HIS A 214 -10.31 2.57 -4.39
C HIS A 214 -11.40 3.65 -4.33
N SER A 215 -12.54 3.28 -3.76
CA SER A 215 -13.56 4.23 -3.31
C SER A 215 -13.10 5.01 -2.06
N GLN A 216 -13.69 6.19 -1.83
CA GLN A 216 -13.41 7.03 -0.66
C GLN A 216 -13.44 6.29 0.70
N PRO A 217 -14.44 5.43 1.02
CA PRO A 217 -14.42 4.66 2.27
C PRO A 217 -13.17 3.79 2.43
N LEU A 218 -12.78 3.10 1.36
CA LEU A 218 -11.61 2.22 1.39
C LEU A 218 -10.30 3.01 1.41
N VAL A 219 -10.26 4.20 0.80
CA VAL A 219 -9.11 5.10 0.95
C VAL A 219 -8.96 5.52 2.42
N LEU A 220 -10.04 5.91 3.12
CA LEU A 220 -9.98 6.21 4.55
C LEU A 220 -9.46 5.02 5.36
N PHE A 221 -9.92 3.80 5.03
CA PHE A 221 -9.45 2.57 5.66
C PHE A 221 -7.93 2.36 5.44
N PHE A 222 -7.45 2.45 4.20
CA PHE A 222 -6.03 2.24 3.88
C PHE A 222 -5.13 3.31 4.49
N ILE A 223 -5.55 4.58 4.53
CA ILE A 223 -4.79 5.63 5.23
C ILE A 223 -4.69 5.31 6.73
N ASN A 224 -5.79 4.88 7.36
CA ASN A 224 -5.78 4.47 8.77
C ASN A 224 -4.93 3.22 9.03
N LEU A 225 -4.92 2.26 8.12
CA LEU A 225 -4.06 1.08 8.19
C LEU A 225 -2.58 1.50 8.16
N LEU A 226 -2.20 2.27 7.14
CA LEU A 226 -0.84 2.77 6.96
C LEU A 226 -0.38 3.66 8.15
N ARG A 227 -1.30 4.35 8.82
CA ARG A 227 -1.02 5.10 10.06
C ARG A 227 -0.65 4.17 11.22
N LYS A 228 -1.44 3.12 11.45
CA LYS A 228 -1.26 2.19 12.58
C LYS A 228 0.03 1.40 12.50
N GLU A 229 0.46 1.06 11.29
CA GLU A 229 1.66 0.27 11.04
C GLU A 229 2.97 1.10 11.09
N GLY A 230 2.90 2.37 11.52
CA GLY A 230 4.08 3.22 11.82
C GLY A 230 4.80 3.81 10.60
N CYS A 231 4.59 3.28 9.41
CA CYS A 231 5.14 3.73 8.13
C CYS A 231 4.73 5.15 7.76
N LEU A 232 3.51 5.58 8.13
CA LEU A 232 3.06 6.96 7.91
C LEU A 232 3.33 7.91 9.07
N LYS A 233 3.97 7.47 10.16
CA LYS A 233 4.19 8.36 11.31
C LYS A 233 4.87 9.65 10.87
N ARG A 234 5.92 9.56 10.04
CA ARG A 234 6.61 10.74 9.46
C ARG A 234 5.75 11.54 8.47
N LEU A 235 4.93 10.85 7.67
CA LEU A 235 4.01 11.45 6.69
C LEU A 235 2.89 12.26 7.35
N LEU A 236 2.43 11.83 8.53
CA LEU A 236 1.26 12.36 9.21
C LEU A 236 1.60 13.30 10.37
N GLU A 237 2.72 13.10 11.05
CA GLU A 237 3.06 13.86 12.27
C GLU A 237 3.93 15.10 12.00
N ASN A 238 4.03 15.56 10.74
CA ASN A 238 4.87 16.70 10.34
C ASN A 238 6.34 16.57 10.78
N ALA A 239 6.91 15.37 10.77
CA ALA A 239 8.34 15.22 10.99
C ALA A 239 9.07 15.97 9.85
N GLN A 240 9.64 17.14 10.17
CA GLN A 240 10.17 18.05 9.15
C GLN A 240 11.37 17.44 8.41
N GLN A 241 12.19 16.65 9.11
CA GLN A 241 13.41 16.04 8.57
C GLN A 241 13.73 14.69 9.23
N LEU A 242 14.49 13.86 8.52
CA LEU A 242 15.09 12.64 9.07
C LEU A 242 16.16 13.01 10.09
N GLN A 243 16.16 12.29 11.20
CA GLN A 243 17.23 12.36 12.19
C GLN A 243 18.48 11.67 11.68
N ASP A 244 19.65 12.07 12.20
CA ASP A 244 20.92 11.45 11.83
C ASP A 244 20.94 9.93 12.05
N SER A 245 20.30 9.44 13.12
CA SER A 245 20.17 8.00 13.39
C SER A 245 19.35 7.25 12.35
N GLU A 246 18.37 7.91 11.74
CA GLU A 246 17.54 7.35 10.66
C GLU A 246 18.34 7.32 9.35
N ILE A 247 19.18 8.33 9.11
CA ILE A 247 20.15 8.34 8.00
C ILE A 247 21.20 7.24 8.19
N ASP A 248 21.72 7.04 9.40
CA ASP A 248 22.67 5.97 9.73
C ASP A 248 22.06 4.59 9.44
N ALA A 249 20.79 4.38 9.82
CA ALA A 249 20.07 3.14 9.54
C ALA A 249 19.93 2.88 8.02
N LEU A 250 19.52 3.89 7.25
CA LEU A 250 19.45 3.79 5.78
C LEU A 250 20.83 3.53 5.14
N GLN A 251 21.88 4.13 5.71
CA GLN A 251 23.24 3.91 5.26
C GLN A 251 23.67 2.44 5.48
N GLU A 252 23.36 1.87 6.63
CA GLU A 252 23.63 0.47 6.96
C GLU A 252 22.80 -0.51 6.10
N ILE A 253 21.54 -0.18 5.79
CA ILE A 253 20.74 -0.94 4.81
C ILE A 253 21.45 -0.94 3.45
N GLY A 254 21.87 0.22 2.96
CA GLY A 254 22.64 0.34 1.72
C GLY A 254 23.92 -0.50 1.70
N LYS A 255 24.68 -0.45 2.80
CA LYS A 255 25.91 -1.23 2.97
C LYS A 255 25.64 -2.74 2.93
N LYS A 256 24.64 -3.23 3.67
CA LYS A 256 24.35 -4.67 3.82
C LYS A 256 23.66 -5.25 2.60
N ASN A 257 22.61 -4.59 2.10
CA ASN A 257 21.75 -5.16 1.06
C ASN A 257 22.28 -4.87 -0.36
N HIS A 258 22.90 -3.70 -0.55
CA HIS A 258 23.33 -3.22 -1.87
C HIS A 258 24.86 -3.17 -2.03
N GLN A 259 25.61 -3.70 -1.05
CA GLN A 259 27.07 -3.88 -1.09
C GLN A 259 27.83 -2.59 -1.41
N ILE A 260 27.39 -1.46 -0.85
CA ILE A 260 28.05 -0.17 -1.03
C ILE A 260 29.45 -0.21 -0.41
N GLU A 261 30.46 0.11 -1.21
CA GLU A 261 31.86 0.11 -0.78
C GLU A 261 32.14 1.17 0.29
N GLN A 262 33.07 0.89 1.20
CA GLN A 262 33.43 1.79 2.29
C GLN A 262 33.88 3.18 1.79
N THR A 263 34.55 3.23 0.64
CA THR A 263 35.01 4.47 -0.01
C THR A 263 33.86 5.35 -0.50
N ASP A 264 32.66 4.77 -0.65
CA ASP A 264 31.51 5.42 -1.26
C ASP A 264 30.46 5.86 -0.24
N LEU A 265 30.59 5.38 0.99
CA LEU A 265 29.66 5.66 2.08
C LEU A 265 29.49 7.16 2.34
N PHE A 266 30.53 7.97 2.17
CA PHE A 266 30.42 9.43 2.32
C PHE A 266 29.44 10.04 1.29
N PHE A 267 29.60 9.69 0.01
CA PHE A 267 28.72 10.18 -1.06
C PHE A 267 27.30 9.64 -0.91
N PHE A 268 27.17 8.38 -0.51
CA PHE A 268 25.88 7.76 -0.25
C PHE A 268 25.15 8.41 0.94
N ARG A 269 25.85 8.76 2.03
CA ARG A 269 25.25 9.51 3.14
C ARG A 269 24.72 10.85 2.67
N LYS A 270 25.54 11.60 1.90
CA LYS A 270 25.14 12.90 1.35
C LYS A 270 23.91 12.82 0.46
N TYR A 271 23.76 11.71 -0.27
CA TYR A 271 22.54 11.41 -1.00
C TYR A 271 21.35 11.22 -0.06
N LEU A 272 21.49 10.38 0.97
CA LEU A 272 20.41 10.09 1.91
C LEU A 272 19.95 11.35 2.64
N GLU A 273 20.89 12.15 3.16
CA GLU A 273 20.62 13.43 3.83
C GLU A 273 19.79 14.37 2.93
N LYS A 274 20.04 14.33 1.62
CA LYS A 274 19.40 15.23 0.67
C LYS A 274 18.03 14.74 0.17
N TYR A 275 17.90 13.45 -0.15
CA TYR A 275 16.74 12.94 -0.89
C TYR A 275 15.87 11.98 -0.08
N ALA A 276 16.40 11.28 0.92
CA ALA A 276 15.65 10.23 1.61
C ALA A 276 14.37 10.75 2.27
N ASN A 277 14.44 11.93 2.90
CA ASN A 277 13.26 12.52 3.53
C ASN A 277 12.14 12.77 2.52
N SER A 278 12.46 13.41 1.38
CA SER A 278 11.47 13.72 0.35
C SER A 278 10.92 12.46 -0.32
N MET A 279 11.75 11.44 -0.54
CA MET A 279 11.32 10.14 -1.07
C MET A 279 10.32 9.45 -0.15
N LEU A 280 10.67 9.32 1.13
CA LEU A 280 9.82 8.66 2.12
C LEU A 280 8.54 9.47 2.37
N GLN A 281 8.65 10.80 2.46
CA GLN A 281 7.50 11.68 2.66
C GLN A 281 6.55 11.74 1.46
N SER A 282 7.02 11.56 0.22
CA SER A 282 6.14 11.49 -0.96
C SER A 282 5.74 10.05 -1.33
N LEU A 283 6.20 9.05 -0.55
CA LEU A 283 6.11 7.63 -0.90
C LEU A 283 6.56 7.35 -2.34
N PHE A 284 7.65 8.02 -2.73
CA PHE A 284 8.28 7.97 -4.06
C PHE A 284 7.43 8.46 -5.23
N ILE A 285 6.24 9.03 -4.99
CA ILE A 285 5.37 9.55 -6.05
C ILE A 285 6.09 10.62 -6.88
N ASP A 286 6.91 11.42 -6.20
CA ASP A 286 7.71 12.48 -6.83
C ASP A 286 9.04 11.99 -7.41
N PHE A 287 9.37 10.70 -7.36
CA PHE A 287 10.69 10.18 -7.76
C PHE A 287 10.61 9.09 -8.82
N LEU A 288 9.61 8.23 -8.75
CA LEU A 288 9.49 7.05 -9.61
C LEU A 288 8.38 7.20 -10.64
N ASN A 289 8.41 6.37 -11.69
CA ASN A 289 7.29 6.26 -12.61
C ASN A 289 6.11 5.51 -11.95
N VAL A 290 4.90 5.73 -12.47
CA VAL A 290 3.68 5.09 -11.94
C VAL A 290 3.78 3.56 -11.85
N PRO A 291 4.32 2.82 -12.85
CA PRO A 291 4.49 1.38 -12.74
C PRO A 291 5.31 0.93 -11.52
N CYS A 292 6.38 1.65 -11.18
CA CYS A 292 7.17 1.42 -9.98
C CYS A 292 6.37 1.71 -8.72
N ILE A 293 5.70 2.87 -8.64
CA ILE A 293 4.90 3.26 -7.46
C ILE A 293 3.81 2.21 -7.19
N ILE A 294 3.08 1.77 -8.22
CA ILE A 294 2.05 0.72 -8.10
C ILE A 294 2.65 -0.58 -7.54
N TYR A 295 3.84 -0.95 -8.02
CA TYR A 295 4.51 -2.15 -7.55
C TYR A 295 4.89 -2.05 -6.06
N ILE A 296 5.37 -0.89 -5.62
CA ILE A 296 5.71 -0.61 -4.21
C ILE A 296 4.46 -0.75 -3.34
N PHE A 297 3.37 -0.07 -3.67
CA PHE A 297 2.13 -0.14 -2.90
C PHE A 297 1.50 -1.53 -2.92
N ASP A 298 1.58 -2.26 -4.04
CA ASP A 298 1.11 -3.65 -4.10
C ASP A 298 1.86 -4.55 -3.12
N ARG A 299 3.18 -4.41 -3.01
CA ARG A 299 3.96 -5.16 -2.02
C ARG A 299 3.62 -4.75 -0.59
N ILE A 300 3.56 -3.45 -0.33
CA ILE A 300 3.25 -2.90 1.00
C ILE A 300 1.92 -3.45 1.53
N PHE A 301 0.86 -3.40 0.72
CA PHE A 301 -0.44 -3.86 1.18
C PHE A 301 -0.60 -5.39 1.22
N LYS A 302 0.13 -6.12 0.38
CA LYS A 302 0.10 -7.59 0.37
C LYS A 302 0.91 -8.20 1.50
N TYR A 303 2.10 -7.66 1.77
CA TYR A 303 3.05 -8.25 2.70
C TYR A 303 3.12 -7.55 4.05
N LYS A 304 2.54 -6.35 4.17
CA LYS A 304 2.61 -5.52 5.39
C LYS A 304 4.05 -5.28 5.85
N ASP A 305 4.97 -5.26 4.88
CA ASP A 305 6.39 -5.04 5.12
C ASP A 305 6.76 -3.66 4.63
N TYR A 306 6.85 -2.76 5.59
CA TYR A 306 7.08 -1.35 5.38
C TYR A 306 8.56 -0.96 5.36
N SER A 307 9.43 -1.85 5.83
CA SER A 307 10.88 -1.70 5.72
C SER A 307 11.35 -1.65 4.26
N GLN A 308 10.52 -2.16 3.34
CA GLN A 308 10.75 -2.05 1.90
C GLN A 308 10.87 -0.61 1.40
N LEU A 309 10.19 0.35 2.04
CA LEU A 309 10.35 1.76 1.67
C LEU A 309 11.79 2.22 1.94
N GLU A 310 12.36 1.83 3.07
CA GLU A 310 13.74 2.17 3.46
C GLU A 310 14.76 1.47 2.55
N ASP A 311 14.54 0.20 2.23
CA ASP A 311 15.38 -0.55 1.29
C ASP A 311 15.33 0.03 -0.13
N ILE A 312 14.15 0.45 -0.61
CA ILE A 312 14.02 1.14 -1.89
C ILE A 312 14.75 2.48 -1.86
N THR A 313 14.63 3.27 -0.79
CA THR A 313 15.40 4.52 -0.65
C THR A 313 16.90 4.26 -0.77
N ALA A 314 17.41 3.23 -0.10
CA ALA A 314 18.81 2.85 -0.16
C ALA A 314 19.21 2.36 -1.56
N LEU A 315 18.39 1.52 -2.20
CA LEU A 315 18.60 1.02 -3.57
C LEU A 315 18.71 2.16 -4.58
N LEU A 316 17.81 3.15 -4.52
CA LEU A 316 17.85 4.28 -5.46
C LEU A 316 19.14 5.10 -5.30
N GLY A 317 19.64 5.23 -4.08
CA GLY A 317 20.92 5.90 -3.84
C GLY A 317 22.11 5.09 -4.33
N TYR A 318 22.09 3.76 -4.16
CA TYR A 318 23.09 2.87 -4.76
C TYR A 318 23.12 3.02 -6.28
N LEU A 319 21.96 2.98 -6.94
CA LEU A 319 21.86 3.12 -8.40
C LEU A 319 22.34 4.50 -8.90
N SER A 320 22.22 5.54 -8.06
CA SER A 320 22.60 6.92 -8.41
C SER A 320 24.05 7.27 -8.02
N LEU A 321 24.75 6.38 -7.31
CA LEU A 321 26.03 6.69 -6.65
C LEU A 321 27.11 7.14 -7.64
N LYS A 322 27.18 6.48 -8.80
CA LYS A 322 28.12 6.84 -9.88
C LYS A 322 27.85 8.26 -10.42
N ASP A 323 26.58 8.60 -10.60
CA ASP A 323 26.17 9.91 -11.11
C ASP A 323 26.48 11.02 -10.09
N ILE A 324 26.27 10.74 -8.80
CA ILE A 324 26.56 11.67 -7.70
C ILE A 324 28.06 11.94 -7.59
N LYS A 325 28.90 10.90 -7.73
CA LYS A 325 30.36 11.07 -7.76
C LYS A 325 30.83 11.95 -8.92
N LEU A 326 30.22 11.79 -10.10
CA LEU A 326 30.64 12.49 -11.31
C LEU A 326 30.11 13.93 -11.40
N LYS A 327 28.88 14.17 -10.94
CA LYS A 327 28.18 15.45 -11.15
C LYS A 327 27.89 16.23 -9.87
N GLY A 328 28.25 15.70 -8.71
CA GLY A 328 27.93 16.31 -7.42
C GLY A 328 26.44 16.22 -7.10
N GLN A 329 25.90 17.24 -6.45
CA GLN A 329 24.53 17.26 -5.90
C GLN A 329 23.54 18.06 -6.75
N ASP A 330 23.60 17.98 -8.08
CA ASP A 330 22.57 18.61 -8.95
C ASP A 330 21.22 17.88 -8.79
N ASP A 331 20.29 18.52 -8.08
CA ASP A 331 18.99 17.95 -7.70
C ASP A 331 18.14 17.54 -8.89
N GLU A 332 18.07 18.42 -9.89
CA GLU A 332 17.26 18.17 -11.08
C GLU A 332 17.87 17.02 -11.89
N PHE A 333 19.20 16.99 -12.01
CA PHE A 333 19.89 15.92 -12.70
C PHE A 333 19.67 14.56 -12.02
N ILE A 334 19.94 14.43 -10.72
CA ILE A 334 19.83 13.16 -9.98
C ILE A 334 18.38 12.67 -9.96
N THR A 335 17.41 13.55 -9.67
CA THR A 335 16.00 13.18 -9.69
C THR A 335 15.55 12.72 -11.08
N ASN A 336 16.04 13.37 -12.14
CA ASN A 336 15.77 12.95 -13.50
C ASN A 336 16.44 11.61 -13.84
N GLN A 337 17.67 11.34 -13.37
CA GLN A 337 18.34 10.05 -13.58
C GLN A 337 17.58 8.91 -12.91
N ILE A 338 17.22 9.06 -11.63
CA ILE A 338 16.44 8.07 -10.88
C ILE A 338 15.17 7.73 -11.64
N ARG A 339 14.40 8.77 -12.00
CA ARG A 339 13.15 8.60 -12.75
C ARG A 339 13.36 7.93 -14.10
N ASN A 340 14.41 8.32 -14.81
CA ASN A 340 14.63 7.86 -16.15
C ASN A 340 15.21 6.42 -16.17
N ASN A 341 15.96 6.02 -15.16
CA ASN A 341 16.70 4.78 -15.21
C ASN A 341 16.12 3.68 -14.33
N THR A 342 15.15 4.01 -13.46
CA THR A 342 14.49 3.01 -12.62
C THR A 342 13.23 2.48 -13.30
N THR A 343 13.28 1.25 -13.78
CA THR A 343 12.09 0.56 -14.30
C THR A 343 11.47 -0.37 -13.26
N ARG A 344 10.21 -0.73 -13.47
CA ARG A 344 9.52 -1.73 -12.64
C ARG A 344 10.27 -3.08 -12.66
N GLN A 345 10.87 -3.46 -13.79
CA GLN A 345 11.62 -4.70 -13.89
C GLN A 345 12.89 -4.67 -13.06
N ASP A 346 13.55 -3.51 -12.99
CA ASP A 346 14.72 -3.32 -12.12
C ASP A 346 14.30 -3.48 -10.65
N LEU A 347 13.29 -2.75 -10.19
CA LEU A 347 12.77 -2.90 -8.82
C LEU A 347 12.36 -4.35 -8.52
N LYS A 348 11.67 -5.02 -9.45
CA LYS A 348 11.31 -6.43 -9.29
C LYS A 348 12.54 -7.33 -9.19
N LYS A 349 13.57 -7.11 -10.01
CA LYS A 349 14.82 -7.89 -9.97
C LYS A 349 15.56 -7.73 -8.64
N TYR A 350 15.52 -6.56 -8.04
CA TYR A 350 16.15 -6.30 -6.75
C TYR A 350 15.31 -6.84 -5.59
N LEU A 351 14.03 -6.47 -5.52
CA LEU A 351 13.15 -6.83 -4.41
C LEU A 351 12.71 -8.32 -4.43
N ASN A 352 12.74 -9.00 -5.59
CA ASN A 352 12.43 -10.43 -5.66
C ASN A 352 13.62 -11.34 -5.33
N LYS A 353 14.85 -10.80 -5.16
CA LYS A 353 15.96 -11.62 -4.65
C LYS A 353 15.66 -12.14 -3.24
N ASP A 354 14.88 -11.38 -2.47
CA ASP A 354 14.44 -11.76 -1.13
C ASP A 354 13.13 -12.57 -1.12
N ASP A 355 12.26 -12.43 -2.12
CA ASP A 355 11.01 -13.23 -2.19
C ASP A 355 11.28 -14.75 -2.30
N ASN A 356 12.37 -15.17 -2.94
CA ASN A 356 12.74 -16.59 -3.01
C ASN A 356 13.29 -17.12 -1.67
N VAL A 357 13.92 -16.26 -0.87
CA VAL A 357 14.41 -16.62 0.47
C VAL A 357 13.26 -16.58 1.47
N GLU A 358 12.38 -15.59 1.38
CA GLU A 358 11.16 -15.48 2.19
C GLU A 358 10.11 -16.54 1.85
N GLN A 359 9.94 -17.00 0.61
CA GLN A 359 8.99 -18.09 0.34
C GLN A 359 9.50 -19.45 0.86
N ILE A 360 10.82 -19.64 0.93
CA ILE A 360 11.43 -20.83 1.54
C ILE A 360 11.39 -20.72 3.08
N GLN A 361 11.54 -19.53 3.65
CA GLN A 361 11.47 -19.32 5.09
C GLN A 361 10.03 -19.21 5.62
N LYS A 362 9.08 -18.59 4.89
CA LYS A 362 7.65 -18.46 5.26
C LYS A 362 6.90 -19.78 5.23
N ARG A 363 7.44 -20.85 4.61
CA ARG A 363 6.94 -22.21 4.87
C ARG A 363 7.32 -22.76 6.26
N ASN A 364 8.27 -22.13 6.95
CA ASN A 364 8.80 -22.57 8.24
C ASN A 364 8.73 -21.51 9.38
N THR A 365 8.28 -20.27 9.14
CA THR A 365 8.29 -19.17 10.14
C THR A 365 6.94 -18.60 10.56
N TYR A 366 5.81 -19.19 10.15
CA TYR A 366 4.51 -18.82 10.74
C TYR A 366 4.38 -19.18 12.23
N THR A 367 5.29 -19.97 12.80
CA THR A 367 5.34 -20.28 14.24
C THR A 367 6.13 -19.27 15.08
N LYS A 368 7.10 -18.54 14.52
CA LYS A 368 8.09 -17.80 15.33
C LYS A 368 7.74 -16.32 15.56
N TYR A 369 7.02 -15.68 14.63
CA TYR A 369 6.61 -14.27 14.79
C TYR A 369 5.40 -14.13 15.73
N GLU A 370 4.51 -15.13 15.79
CA GLU A 370 3.46 -15.20 16.81
C GLU A 370 4.04 -15.45 18.21
N GLU A 371 5.09 -16.28 18.33
CA GLU A 371 5.81 -16.48 19.60
C GLU A 371 6.50 -15.20 20.10
N ILE A 372 7.08 -14.39 19.21
CA ILE A 372 7.76 -13.13 19.59
C ILE A 372 6.76 -12.02 19.96
N PHE A 373 5.61 -11.95 19.29
CA PHE A 373 4.51 -11.04 19.66
C PHE A 373 3.79 -11.47 20.94
N GLN A 374 3.78 -12.77 21.27
CA GLN A 374 3.30 -13.26 22.56
C GLN A 374 4.32 -13.05 23.68
N SER A 375 5.62 -13.15 23.41
CA SER A 375 6.66 -12.93 24.42
C SER A 375 6.86 -11.45 24.80
N SER A 376 6.49 -10.51 23.94
CA SER A 376 6.62 -9.06 24.18
C SER A 376 5.44 -8.44 24.95
N ARG A 377 4.43 -9.23 25.34
CA ARG A 377 3.34 -8.82 26.25
C ARG A 377 3.58 -9.18 27.72
N GLN A 378 4.83 -9.41 28.13
CA GLN A 378 5.17 -9.65 29.53
C GLN A 378 5.79 -8.42 30.18
N SER A 379 4.92 -7.54 30.66
CA SER A 379 4.96 -6.75 31.92
C SER A 379 3.95 -5.60 31.74
N ILE A 380 2.93 -5.34 32.57
CA ILE A 380 2.59 -5.64 33.97
C ILE A 380 1.04 -5.75 34.02
N GLU A 381 0.52 -6.71 34.81
CA GLU A 381 -0.88 -7.04 35.23
C GLU A 381 -2.07 -6.20 34.72
N PRO A 382 -3.18 -6.81 34.22
CA PRO A 382 -3.96 -7.89 34.85
C PRO A 382 -4.22 -9.11 33.94
N GLN A 383 -3.41 -9.28 32.89
CA GLN A 383 -3.63 -10.31 31.87
C GLN A 383 -3.25 -11.73 32.29
N ASN A 384 -2.52 -11.91 33.40
CA ASN A 384 -2.06 -13.22 33.85
C ASN A 384 -3.23 -14.09 34.39
N GLU A 385 -4.22 -13.48 35.03
CA GLU A 385 -5.39 -14.20 35.58
C GLU A 385 -6.35 -14.67 34.48
N ILE A 386 -6.60 -13.84 33.46
CA ILE A 386 -7.49 -14.20 32.35
C ILE A 386 -6.89 -15.35 31.54
N GLN A 387 -5.58 -15.31 31.27
CA GLN A 387 -4.91 -16.37 30.51
C GLN A 387 -4.88 -17.69 31.28
N GLN A 388 -4.73 -17.62 32.61
CA GLN A 388 -4.82 -18.75 33.53
C GLN A 388 -6.24 -19.35 33.60
N ILE A 389 -7.28 -18.51 33.64
CA ILE A 389 -8.69 -18.94 33.58
C ILE A 389 -9.00 -19.56 32.21
N LEU A 390 -8.51 -18.99 31.11
CA LEU A 390 -8.70 -19.53 29.76
C LEU A 390 -8.01 -20.89 29.59
N GLN A 391 -6.83 -21.09 30.17
CA GLN A 391 -6.16 -22.40 30.17
C GLN A 391 -6.92 -23.43 31.01
N LEU A 392 -7.52 -23.02 32.14
CA LEU A 392 -8.41 -23.84 32.94
C LEU A 392 -9.67 -24.27 32.16
N ILE A 393 -10.30 -23.32 31.46
CA ILE A 393 -11.46 -23.59 30.59
C ILE A 393 -11.07 -24.54 29.45
N GLU A 394 -9.93 -24.31 28.79
CA GLU A 394 -9.51 -25.15 27.66
C GLU A 394 -9.18 -26.59 28.10
N SER A 395 -8.44 -26.76 29.19
CA SER A 395 -8.04 -28.08 29.68
C SER A 395 -9.20 -28.88 30.28
N TYR A 396 -10.09 -28.23 31.02
CA TYR A 396 -11.17 -28.93 31.73
C TYR A 396 -12.46 -29.01 30.89
N VAL A 397 -12.90 -27.89 30.30
CA VAL A 397 -14.19 -27.81 29.58
C VAL A 397 -14.07 -28.36 28.16
N LEU A 398 -13.00 -28.03 27.45
CA LEU A 398 -12.85 -28.44 26.04
C LEU A 398 -12.17 -29.81 25.89
N LYS A 399 -11.19 -30.13 26.74
CA LYS A 399 -10.38 -31.36 26.63
C LYS A 399 -10.78 -32.48 27.61
N GLN A 400 -11.71 -32.21 28.54
CA GLN A 400 -12.21 -33.18 29.53
C GLN A 400 -11.12 -33.89 30.36
N GLN A 401 -9.97 -33.23 30.58
CA GLN A 401 -8.89 -33.80 31.36
C GLN A 401 -9.08 -33.48 32.85
N PRO A 402 -8.74 -34.40 33.77
CA PRO A 402 -8.76 -34.11 35.19
C PRO A 402 -7.79 -32.96 35.51
N LEU A 403 -8.22 -32.04 36.38
CA LEU A 403 -7.41 -30.88 36.76
C LEU A 403 -6.12 -31.32 37.45
N SER A 404 -4.99 -30.83 36.95
CA SER A 404 -3.70 -30.99 37.61
C SER A 404 -3.67 -30.27 38.96
N ASN A 405 -2.79 -30.71 39.86
CA ASN A 405 -2.63 -30.10 41.21
C ASN A 405 -2.40 -28.58 41.13
N ARG A 406 -1.61 -28.14 40.14
CA ARG A 406 -1.35 -26.72 39.89
C ARG A 406 -2.61 -25.94 39.53
N GLN A 407 -3.52 -26.54 38.77
CA GLN A 407 -4.80 -25.93 38.39
C GLN A 407 -5.79 -25.90 39.55
N GLN A 408 -5.77 -26.92 40.42
CA GLN A 408 -6.57 -26.95 41.64
C GLN A 408 -6.13 -25.87 42.64
N GLU A 409 -4.82 -25.61 42.76
CA GLU A 409 -4.30 -24.50 43.56
C GLU A 409 -4.69 -23.14 42.98
N LEU A 410 -4.67 -23.01 41.65
CA LEU A 410 -5.09 -21.80 40.95
C LEU A 410 -6.56 -21.45 41.18
N ILE A 411 -7.45 -22.46 41.21
CA ILE A 411 -8.87 -22.27 41.51
C ILE A 411 -9.06 -21.70 42.92
N LYS A 412 -8.22 -22.11 43.89
CA LYS A 412 -8.30 -21.60 45.27
C LYS A 412 -7.88 -20.14 45.40
N SER A 413 -7.13 -19.59 44.43
CA SER A 413 -6.71 -18.18 44.42
C SER A 413 -7.65 -17.25 43.64
N LEU A 414 -8.71 -17.77 43.02
CA LEU A 414 -9.65 -16.95 42.25
C LEU A 414 -10.63 -16.17 43.14
N ASN A 415 -11.07 -15.01 42.66
CA ASN A 415 -12.08 -14.23 43.37
C ASN A 415 -13.50 -14.83 43.19
N PRO A 416 -14.48 -14.48 44.05
CA PRO A 416 -15.82 -15.07 44.02
C PRO A 416 -16.56 -14.91 42.68
N GLY A 417 -16.37 -13.78 41.99
CA GLY A 417 -16.99 -13.54 40.67
C GLY A 417 -16.43 -14.45 39.58
N GLN A 418 -15.12 -14.71 39.59
CA GLN A 418 -14.45 -15.62 38.67
C GLN A 418 -14.83 -17.08 38.95
N LEU A 419 -14.92 -17.46 40.23
CA LEU A 419 -15.40 -18.78 40.64
C LEU A 419 -16.82 -19.03 40.14
N GLN A 420 -17.70 -18.02 40.22
CA GLN A 420 -19.06 -18.12 39.71
C GLN A 420 -19.10 -18.34 38.18
N ILE A 421 -18.25 -17.64 37.41
CA ILE A 421 -18.17 -17.84 35.96
C ILE A 421 -17.72 -19.27 35.63
N ILE A 422 -16.71 -19.78 36.33
CA ILE A 422 -16.22 -21.16 36.12
C ILE A 422 -17.29 -22.18 36.52
N GLN A 423 -17.99 -21.99 37.65
CA GLN A 423 -19.08 -22.86 38.08
C GLN A 423 -20.23 -22.87 37.07
N ASN A 424 -20.65 -21.70 36.56
CA ASN A 424 -21.68 -21.61 35.53
C ASN A 424 -21.28 -22.34 34.24
N LEU A 425 -20.00 -22.28 33.85
CA LEU A 425 -19.49 -23.00 32.67
C LEU A 425 -19.47 -24.52 32.90
N ILE A 426 -19.12 -24.97 34.10
CA ILE A 426 -19.18 -26.38 34.48
C ILE A 426 -20.63 -26.89 34.46
N GLU A 427 -21.57 -26.11 35.01
CA GLU A 427 -23.00 -26.46 35.00
C GLU A 427 -23.55 -26.53 33.57
N LEU A 428 -23.22 -25.56 32.70
CA LEU A 428 -23.62 -25.56 31.28
C LEU A 428 -23.07 -26.78 30.53
N GLN A 429 -21.85 -27.22 30.85
CA GLN A 429 -21.27 -28.44 30.25
C GLN A 429 -21.95 -29.71 30.78
N GLY A 430 -22.24 -29.78 32.09
CA GLY A 430 -23.00 -30.89 32.68
C GLY A 430 -24.38 -31.03 32.05
N GLN A 431 -25.06 -29.90 31.80
CA GLN A 431 -26.33 -29.86 31.06
C GLN A 431 -26.16 -30.32 29.61
N LYS A 432 -25.09 -29.89 28.91
CA LYS A 432 -24.80 -30.36 27.55
C LYS A 432 -24.56 -31.87 27.48
N ALA A 433 -23.79 -32.44 28.41
CA ALA A 433 -23.56 -33.88 28.48
C ALA A 433 -24.83 -34.68 28.85
N GLN A 434 -25.71 -34.11 29.69
CA GLN A 434 -27.03 -34.68 29.96
C GLN A 434 -27.94 -34.63 28.72
N ILE A 435 -27.91 -33.53 27.96
CA ILE A 435 -28.66 -33.38 26.71
C ILE A 435 -28.12 -34.34 25.64
N GLU A 436 -26.80 -34.53 25.54
CA GLU A 436 -26.18 -35.46 24.58
C GLU A 436 -26.43 -36.92 24.96
N SER A 437 -26.45 -37.27 26.26
CA SER A 437 -26.81 -38.62 26.72
C SER A 437 -28.31 -38.91 26.62
N GLN A 438 -29.18 -37.90 26.71
CA GLN A 438 -30.62 -38.02 26.45
C GLN A 438 -30.96 -38.07 24.95
N ASN A 439 -30.09 -37.52 24.09
CA ASN A 439 -30.27 -37.48 22.64
C ASN A 439 -29.54 -38.59 21.87
N LEU A 440 -28.93 -39.57 22.54
CA LEU A 440 -28.48 -40.79 21.87
C LEU A 440 -29.71 -41.64 21.48
N PRO A 441 -30.02 -41.83 20.17
CA PRO A 441 -31.06 -42.74 19.77
C PRO A 441 -30.62 -44.16 20.17
N ARG A 442 -31.55 -44.94 20.73
CA ARG A 442 -31.40 -46.41 20.86
C ARG A 442 -31.18 -47.02 19.47
N LEU A 443 -29.93 -47.09 19.03
CA LEU A 443 -29.52 -47.69 17.76
C LEU A 443 -28.99 -49.13 17.91
N ASN A 444 -29.30 -49.79 19.03
CA ASN A 444 -28.95 -51.19 19.28
C ASN A 444 -30.16 -52.15 19.29
N SER A 445 -31.15 -51.95 18.42
CA SER A 445 -32.23 -52.95 18.23
C SER A 445 -32.69 -53.17 16.79
N ILE A 446 -31.98 -52.66 15.78
CA ILE A 446 -32.37 -52.84 14.35
C ILE A 446 -31.47 -53.83 13.58
N ASN A 447 -30.27 -54.17 14.08
CA ASN A 447 -29.34 -55.07 13.36
C ASN A 447 -29.37 -56.55 13.78
N GLN A 448 -30.36 -57.01 14.58
CA GLN A 448 -30.54 -58.45 14.87
C GLN A 448 -31.62 -59.14 14.01
N ASN A 449 -32.47 -58.41 13.28
CA ASN A 449 -33.55 -59.01 12.47
C ASN A 449 -33.26 -59.14 10.96
N MET A 450 -32.07 -58.75 10.50
CA MET A 450 -31.65 -58.89 9.08
C MET A 450 -30.69 -60.05 8.81
N LEU A 451 -30.26 -60.78 9.84
CA LEU A 451 -29.36 -61.95 9.71
C LEU A 451 -30.08 -63.31 9.80
N GLU A 452 -31.39 -63.35 10.08
CA GLU A 452 -32.18 -64.60 10.13
C GLU A 452 -33.07 -64.85 8.88
N LYS A 453 -32.97 -64.04 7.82
CA LYS A 453 -33.77 -64.22 6.59
C LYS A 453 -32.97 -64.57 5.32
N GLN A 454 -31.72 -65.03 5.45
CA GLN A 454 -30.93 -65.52 4.31
C GLN A 454 -30.48 -67.00 4.44
N VAL A 455 -31.12 -67.80 5.29
CA VAL A 455 -30.89 -69.25 5.37
C VAL A 455 -32.21 -70.03 5.26
N VAL A 456 -33.04 -69.73 4.25
CA VAL A 456 -34.07 -70.66 3.73
C VAL A 456 -34.33 -70.29 2.28
N ASN A 457 -33.56 -70.84 1.35
CA ASN A 457 -33.95 -71.12 -0.05
C ASN A 457 -32.74 -71.66 -0.84
N GLN A 458 -32.26 -72.83 -0.44
CA GLN A 458 -31.57 -73.77 -1.32
C GLN A 458 -31.88 -75.17 -0.79
N GLU A 459 -33.03 -75.72 -1.19
CA GLU A 459 -33.25 -77.15 -1.32
C GLU A 459 -34.55 -77.39 -2.12
N SER A 460 -34.41 -78.22 -3.17
CA SER A 460 -35.43 -78.97 -3.92
C SER A 460 -36.32 -78.30 -4.99
N ILE A 461 -36.05 -78.78 -6.23
CA ILE A 461 -36.81 -78.81 -7.50
C ILE A 461 -36.56 -77.65 -8.47
#